data_AF-A0A2V6FK53-F1
#
_entry.id   AF-A0A2V6FK53-F1
#
_cell.length_a   1.000
_cell.length_b   1.000
_cell.length_c   1.000
_cell.angle_alpha   90.00
_cell.angle_beta   90.00
_cell.angle_gamma   90.00
#
_symmetry.space_group_name_H-M   'P 1'
#
loop_
_entity.id
_entity.type
_entity.pdbx_description
1 polymer ?
#
loop_
_entity_poly.entity_id
_entity_poly.type
_entity_poly.pdbx_seq_one_letter_code
_entity_poly.pdbx_strand_id
1 'polypeptide(L)'
;MRFANPQMLWLLLLAVPLLAWFLSWGWRRKRTLIAQFVQSRLLAQLTVGVSQLRRKIRLALIVFAVACVLLALAQPQWGFDWEEARQRGLDVVVAIDTSRSMLAEDARPNRLAR
;
A
#
# COMPACT_ATOMS: atom_id res chain seq x y z
N MET A 1 13.38 -0.08 -13.49
CA MET A 1 12.42 0.57 -12.56
C MET A 1 12.63 2.09 -12.62
N ARG A 2 11.61 2.85 -13.00
CA ARG A 2 11.62 4.33 -13.06
C ARG A 2 10.51 4.89 -12.17
N PHE A 3 10.70 6.06 -11.60
CA PHE A 3 9.65 6.78 -10.87
C PHE A 3 9.03 7.83 -11.79
N ALA A 4 7.70 7.93 -11.85
CA ALA A 4 7.07 8.99 -12.64
C ALA A 4 7.28 10.37 -12.00
N ASN A 5 7.28 10.43 -10.67
CA ASN A 5 7.47 11.66 -9.90
C ASN A 5 8.67 11.53 -8.95
N PRO A 6 9.92 11.57 -9.45
CA PRO A 6 11.12 11.37 -8.64
C PRO A 6 11.29 12.45 -7.56
N GLN A 7 10.70 13.63 -7.74
CA GLN A 7 10.72 14.73 -6.77
C GLN A 7 10.08 14.33 -5.42
N MET A 8 9.12 13.41 -5.45
CA MET A 8 8.46 12.90 -4.24
C MET A 8 9.43 12.13 -3.33
N LEU A 9 10.54 11.60 -3.87
CA LEU A 9 11.57 10.95 -3.07
C LEU A 9 12.33 11.95 -2.19
N TRP A 10 12.50 13.20 -2.62
CA TRP A 10 13.06 14.26 -1.77
C TRP A 10 12.13 14.61 -0.62
N LEU A 11 10.82 14.68 -0.89
CA LEU A 11 9.80 14.85 0.15
C LEU A 11 9.79 13.68 1.12
N LEU A 12 9.92 12.44 0.64
CA LEU A 12 10.08 11.26 1.48
C LEU A 12 11.31 11.39 2.39
N LEU A 13 12.45 11.77 1.82
CA LEU A 13 13.72 11.90 2.55
C LEU A 13 13.66 13.00 3.61
N LEU A 14 12.95 14.11 3.36
CA LEU A 14 12.88 15.24 4.28
C LEU A 14 11.73 15.11 5.28
N ALA A 15 10.51 14.82 4.80
CA ALA A 15 9.29 14.86 5.59
C ALA A 15 9.20 13.71 6.60
N VAL A 16 9.67 12.50 6.26
CA VAL A 16 9.64 11.34 7.15
C VAL A 16 10.48 11.56 8.41
N PRO A 17 11.78 11.95 8.34
CA PRO A 17 12.57 12.21 9.55
C PRO A 17 12.09 13.45 10.29
N LEU A 18 11.63 14.51 9.61
CA LEU A 18 11.02 15.69 10.26
C LEU A 18 9.78 15.31 11.07
N LEU A 19 8.89 14.50 10.50
CA LEU A 19 7.69 14.02 11.18
C LEU A 19 8.05 13.14 12.39
N ALA A 20 8.98 12.19 12.20
CA ALA A 20 9.45 11.34 13.28
C ALA A 20 10.07 12.14 14.43
N TRP A 21 10.88 13.15 14.09
CA TRP A 21 11.48 14.08 15.04
C TRP A 21 10.41 14.90 15.78
N PHE A 22 9.50 15.54 15.05
CA PHE A 22 8.43 16.36 15.60
C PHE A 22 7.55 15.58 16.58
N LEU A 23 7.09 14.39 16.20
CA LEU A 23 6.27 13.54 17.05
C LEU A 23 7.03 13.07 18.30
N SER A 24 8.32 12.72 18.14
CA SER A 24 9.18 12.33 19.27
C SER A 24 9.44 13.49 20.23
N TRP A 25 9.69 14.70 19.69
CA TRP A 25 9.91 15.91 20.47
C TRP A 25 8.65 16.34 21.21
N GLY A 26 7.50 16.41 20.52
CA GLY A 26 6.22 16.74 21.14
C GLY A 26 5.86 15.76 22.27
N TRP A 27 6.22 14.48 22.12
CA TRP A 27 6.04 13.51 23.18
C TRP A 27 6.96 13.75 24.39
N ARG A 28 8.25 14.01 24.16
CA ARG A 28 9.19 14.36 25.24
C ARG A 28 8.71 15.61 25.98
N ARG A 29 8.27 16.63 25.25
CA ARG A 29 7.77 17.89 25.82
C ARG A 29 6.50 17.68 26.65
N LYS A 30 5.55 16.88 26.15
CA LYS A 30 4.34 16.50 26.90
C LYS A 30 4.67 15.78 28.21
N ARG A 31 5.67 14.89 28.21
CA ARG A 31 6.16 14.23 29.44
C ARG A 31 6.72 15.25 30.44
N THR A 32 7.55 16.19 29.98
CA THR A 32 8.14 17.23 30.85
C THR A 32 7.06 18.12 31.45
N LEU A 33 6.06 18.53 30.67
CA LEU A 33 4.96 19.38 31.15
C LEU A 33 4.11 18.65 32.19
N ILE A 34 3.72 17.39 31.94
CA ILE A 34 2.93 16.63 32.92
C ILE A 34 3.73 16.43 34.22
N ALA A 35 5.05 16.22 34.13
CA ALA A 35 5.93 16.11 35.30
C ALA A 35 6.04 17.42 36.13
N GLN A 36 5.81 18.58 35.52
CA GLN A 36 5.81 19.87 36.22
C GLN A 36 4.46 20.17 36.91
N PHE A 37 3.35 19.62 36.40
CA PHE A 37 2.00 19.89 36.91
C PHE A 37 1.49 18.86 37.93
N VAL A 38 2.10 17.68 38.04
CA VAL A 38 1.61 16.58 38.88
C VAL A 38 2.70 16.13 39.85
N GLN A 39 2.41 16.16 41.16
CA GLN A 39 3.28 15.53 42.18
C GLN A 39 3.60 14.11 41.74
N SER A 40 4.90 13.74 41.75
CA SER A 40 5.46 12.49 41.24
C SER A 40 4.67 11.22 41.64
N ARG A 41 4.00 11.24 42.80
CA ARG A 41 3.15 10.17 43.32
C ARG A 41 1.82 9.97 42.57
N LEU A 42 1.13 11.04 42.15
CA LEU A 42 -0.11 10.97 41.36
C LEU A 42 0.16 10.58 39.90
N LEU A 43 1.32 10.98 39.37
CA LEU A 43 1.74 10.65 38.02
C LEU A 43 1.96 9.14 37.83
N ALA A 44 2.51 8.48 38.85
CA ALA A 44 2.67 7.03 38.88
C ALA A 44 1.31 6.31 38.87
N GLN A 45 0.31 6.82 39.61
CA GLN A 45 -1.05 6.27 39.65
C GLN A 45 -1.83 6.49 38.34
N LEU A 46 -1.69 7.66 37.70
CA LEU A 46 -2.38 8.00 36.44
C LEU A 46 -1.76 7.33 35.19
N THR A 47 -0.50 6.86 35.27
CA THR A 47 0.18 6.21 34.15
C THR A 47 0.20 4.68 34.24
N VAL A 48 -0.41 4.10 35.27
CA VAL A 48 -0.66 2.66 35.35
C VAL A 48 -1.51 2.25 34.13
N GLY A 49 -0.95 1.40 33.26
CA GLY A 49 -1.60 0.94 32.02
C GLY A 49 -1.06 1.57 30.73
N VAL A 50 -0.22 2.59 30.83
CA VAL A 50 0.37 3.26 29.66
C VAL A 50 1.57 2.47 29.13
N SER A 51 1.33 1.57 28.17
CA SER A 51 2.41 0.81 27.51
C SER A 51 3.27 1.73 26.63
N GLN A 52 4.54 1.89 26.99
CA GLN A 52 5.53 2.61 26.17
C GLN A 52 5.76 1.93 24.83
N LEU A 53 5.67 0.59 24.78
CA LEU A 53 5.82 -0.18 23.56
C LEU A 53 4.67 0.10 22.58
N ARG A 54 3.40 0.01 23.02
CA ARG A 54 2.24 0.34 22.18
C ARG A 54 2.32 1.77 21.61
N ARG A 55 2.87 2.71 22.38
CA ARG A 55 3.09 4.09 21.93
C ARG A 55 4.18 4.20 20.87
N LYS A 56 5.33 3.55 21.06
CA LYS A 56 6.40 3.49 20.04
C LYS A 56 5.89 2.86 18.75
N ILE A 57 5.13 1.77 18.86
CA ILE A 57 4.49 1.11 17.71
C ILE A 57 3.53 2.08 17.02
N ARG A 58 2.66 2.79 17.74
CA ARG A 58 1.77 3.79 17.15
C ARG A 58 2.54 4.86 16.38
N LEU A 59 3.62 5.41 16.95
CA LEU A 59 4.45 6.41 16.27
C LEU A 59 5.11 5.83 15.01
N ALA A 60 5.67 4.63 15.10
CA ALA A 60 6.27 3.94 13.96
C ALA A 60 5.24 3.70 12.85
N LEU A 61 4.03 3.27 13.19
CA LEU A 61 2.95 3.06 12.23
C LEU A 61 2.51 4.35 11.53
N ILE A 62 2.42 5.47 12.25
CA ILE A 62 2.08 6.76 11.64
C ILE A 62 3.17 7.19 10.64
N VAL A 63 4.43 7.13 11.04
CA VAL A 63 5.57 7.49 10.18
C VAL A 63 5.64 6.57 8.96
N PHE A 64 5.45 5.26 9.18
CA PHE A 64 5.43 4.26 8.12
C PHE A 64 4.29 4.49 7.13
N ALA A 65 3.07 4.77 7.60
CA ALA A 65 1.93 5.07 6.76
C ALA A 65 2.20 6.28 5.84
N VAL A 66 2.76 7.36 6.40
CA VAL A 66 3.14 8.54 5.61
C VAL A 66 4.22 8.21 4.58
N ALA A 67 5.23 7.41 4.95
CA ALA A 67 6.26 6.95 4.02
C ALA A 67 5.66 6.13 2.85
N CYS A 68 4.72 5.23 3.13
CA CYS A 68 4.01 4.45 2.11
C CYS A 68 3.21 5.35 1.15
N VAL A 69 2.51 6.37 1.67
CA VAL A 69 1.77 7.33 0.85
C VAL A 69 2.72 8.09 -0.09
N LEU A 70 3.84 8.60 0.43
CA LEU A 70 4.83 9.32 -0.38
C LEU A 70 5.48 8.41 -1.43
N LEU A 71 5.77 7.15 -1.09
CA LEU A 71 6.26 6.16 -2.06
C LEU A 71 5.24 5.85 -3.15
N ALA A 72 3.95 5.73 -2.80
CA ALA A 72 2.88 5.52 -3.78
C ALA A 72 2.76 6.73 -4.73
N LEU A 73 2.87 7.95 -4.20
CA LEU A 73 2.86 9.19 -4.99
C LEU A 73 4.09 9.33 -5.90
N ALA A 74 5.23 8.72 -5.54
CA ALA A 74 6.41 8.67 -6.41
C ALA A 74 6.17 7.82 -7.68
N GLN A 75 5.14 6.96 -7.69
CA GLN A 75 4.72 6.12 -8.80
C GLN A 75 5.87 5.25 -9.36
N PRO A 76 6.33 4.23 -8.60
CA PRO A 76 7.30 3.27 -9.10
C PRO A 76 6.74 2.47 -10.27
N GLN A 77 7.45 2.47 -11.40
CA GLN A 77 7.11 1.74 -12.61
C GLN A 77 8.22 0.74 -12.93
N TRP A 78 7.88 -0.53 -13.11
CA TRP A 78 8.85 -1.54 -13.52
C TRP A 78 9.28 -1.40 -14.99
N GLY A 79 8.42 -0.81 -15.82
CA GLY A 79 8.66 -0.62 -17.25
C GLY A 79 7.94 -1.68 -18.07
N PHE A 80 8.35 -1.82 -19.33
CA PHE A 80 7.88 -2.87 -20.23
C PHE A 80 9.11 -3.55 -20.82
N ASP A 81 9.04 -4.86 -20.99
CA ASP A 81 9.97 -5.58 -21.86
C ASP A 81 9.33 -5.71 -23.23
N TRP A 82 10.10 -5.34 -24.26
CA TRP A 82 9.67 -5.52 -25.64
C TRP A 82 9.95 -6.95 -26.04
N GLU A 83 8.91 -7.78 -26.04
CA GLU A 83 9.00 -9.11 -26.62
C GLU A 83 8.65 -9.00 -28.10
N GLU A 84 9.63 -9.22 -28.98
CA GLU A 84 9.40 -9.29 -30.42
C GLU A 84 8.52 -10.52 -30.71
N ALA A 85 7.21 -10.30 -30.76
CA ALA A 85 6.29 -11.28 -31.30
C ALA A 85 6.59 -11.43 -32.79
N ARG A 86 7.42 -12.41 -33.16
CA ARG A 86 7.49 -12.90 -34.54
C ARG A 86 6.09 -13.36 -34.90
N GLN A 87 5.36 -12.56 -35.69
CA GLN A 87 4.16 -13.00 -36.38
C GLN A 87 4.57 -14.11 -37.35
N ARG A 88 4.62 -15.34 -36.84
CA ARG A 88 4.56 -16.53 -37.69
C ARG A 88 3.13 -16.57 -38.21
N GLY A 89 2.95 -16.71 -39.53
CA GLY A 89 1.65 -17.01 -40.10
C GLY A 89 1.03 -18.16 -39.30
N LEU A 90 -0.10 -17.88 -38.67
CA LEU A 90 -0.71 -18.80 -37.73
C LEU A 90 -1.74 -19.60 -38.52
N ASP A 91 -1.46 -20.88 -38.74
CA ASP A 91 -2.44 -21.80 -39.33
C ASP A 91 -3.48 -22.11 -38.25
N VAL A 92 -4.62 -21.42 -38.32
CA VAL A 92 -5.72 -21.61 -37.37
C VAL A 92 -6.64 -22.71 -37.89
N VAL A 93 -6.64 -23.84 -37.20
CA VAL A 93 -7.63 -24.89 -37.41
C VAL A 93 -8.77 -24.68 -36.41
N VAL A 94 -9.97 -24.44 -36.94
CA VAL A 94 -11.20 -24.34 -36.13
C VAL A 94 -11.92 -25.67 -36.21
N ALA A 95 -12.00 -26.39 -35.09
CA ALA A 95 -12.84 -27.57 -34.96
C ALA A 95 -14.14 -27.19 -34.25
N ILE A 96 -15.27 -27.49 -34.88
CA ILE A 96 -16.61 -27.23 -34.33
C ILE A 96 -17.21 -28.59 -33.97
N ASP A 97 -17.64 -28.75 -32.71
CA ASP A 97 -18.37 -29.94 -32.30
C ASP A 97 -19.75 -29.96 -32.96
N THR A 98 -20.11 -31.10 -33.55
CA THR A 98 -21.41 -31.36 -34.18
C THR A 98 -22.16 -32.50 -33.48
N SER A 99 -21.76 -32.84 -32.25
CA SER A 99 -22.41 -33.84 -31.42
C SER A 99 -23.86 -33.43 -31.09
N ARG A 100 -24.69 -34.42 -30.71
CA ARG A 100 -26.09 -34.19 -30.32
C ARG A 100 -26.26 -33.17 -29.20
N SER A 101 -25.26 -32.99 -28.34
CA SER A 101 -25.31 -32.01 -27.25
C SER A 101 -25.32 -30.56 -27.76
N MET A 102 -24.84 -30.31 -28.98
CA MET A 102 -24.84 -28.99 -29.60
C MET A 102 -26.21 -28.55 -30.12
N LEU A 103 -27.18 -29.48 -30.20
CA LEU A 103 -28.58 -29.18 -30.50
C LEU A 103 -29.40 -28.83 -29.24
N ALA A 104 -28.77 -28.70 -28.07
CA ALA A 104 -29.45 -28.28 -26.85
C ALA A 104 -30.02 -26.85 -26.98
N GLU A 105 -31.21 -26.65 -26.42
CA GLU A 105 -31.99 -25.39 -26.51
C GLU A 105 -31.70 -24.41 -25.37
N ASP A 106 -30.61 -24.63 -24.63
CA ASP A 106 -30.20 -23.77 -23.51
C ASP A 106 -29.61 -22.42 -23.97
N ALA A 107 -29.25 -22.32 -25.25
CA ALA A 107 -28.99 -21.08 -25.98
C ALA A 107 -29.90 -21.03 -27.22
N ARG A 108 -30.39 -19.84 -27.63
CA ARG A 108 -31.25 -19.71 -28.82
C ARG A 108 -30.42 -19.43 -30.08
N PRO A 109 -30.72 -20.06 -31.24
CA PRO A 109 -31.73 -21.12 -31.43
C PRO A 109 -31.27 -22.51 -30.92
N ASN A 110 -29.98 -22.81 -30.97
CA ASN A 110 -29.27 -23.85 -30.20
C ASN A 110 -27.78 -23.50 -30.27
N ARG A 111 -26.89 -24.31 -29.66
CA ARG A 111 -25.45 -24.00 -29.60
C ARG A 111 -24.73 -24.08 -30.97
N LEU A 112 -25.37 -24.64 -32.00
CA LEU A 112 -24.79 -24.84 -33.33
C LEU A 112 -25.40 -23.90 -34.40
N ALA A 113 -26.70 -23.64 -34.30
CA ALA A 113 -27.45 -22.82 -35.23
C ALA A 113 -27.40 -21.35 -34.80
N ARG A 114 -27.46 -20.46 -35.79
CA ARG A 114 -27.52 -19.01 -35.60
C ARG A 114 -28.96 -18.52 -35.58
#